data_AF-A0A520RI73-F1
#
_entry.id   AF-A0A520RI73-F1
#
_cell.length_a   1.000
_cell.length_b   1.000
_cell.length_c   1.000
_cell.angle_alpha   90.00
_cell.angle_beta   90.00
_cell.angle_gamma   90.00
#
_symmetry.space_group_name_H-M   'P 1'
#
loop_
_entity.id
_entity.type
_entity.pdbx_description
1 polymer ?
#
loop_
_entity_poly.entity_id
_entity_poly.type
_entity_poly.pdbx_seq_one_letter_code
_entity_poly.pdbx_strand_id
1 'polypeptide(L)'
;EFWYQAPDFKQRPLRKILPFGADYMQNNSEHLYDMDGDGDLDVLSGAFTLKNVDWFENPGEGNYAKGLWSVHQLVDTGTGYNEATFLHDIDGDGTPEFIENSWNPKNPMQIFRLVRAEDGSVSASKHVVSKSGNGHGMGFGDLNGDGRRDIVFQSGWYEQPSSGPFSGTWEYHHDFDLPHASCPILILDLNKDGRNDLIWSDGHSYGLYWQEQLTPQADGTIIWRQHLIDKSFSQGHSLAWDDVDNDGHNELITGKRYYAHSGNDAGAHDDMTIQYYKWVTETGTWTKHIISTAPAGEGPGIGLQIRVHDLDGDGLKDIVVPGKSGTHILWNEGK
;
A
#
# COMPACT_ATOMS: atom_id res chain seq x y z
N GLU A 1 13.99 13.94 -6.67
CA GLU A 1 12.58 13.58 -6.83
C GLU A 1 11.79 14.82 -7.21
N PHE A 2 10.71 14.60 -7.95
CA PHE A 2 9.85 15.64 -8.48
C PHE A 2 8.40 15.30 -8.16
N TRP A 3 7.57 16.33 -8.05
CA TRP A 3 6.12 16.18 -8.21
C TRP A 3 5.70 16.75 -9.56
N TYR A 4 4.52 16.37 -10.04
CA TYR A 4 4.04 16.72 -11.37
C TYR A 4 2.75 17.51 -11.23
N GLN A 5 2.81 18.81 -11.57
CA GLN A 5 1.71 19.74 -11.39
C GLN A 5 0.68 19.59 -12.49
N ALA A 6 -0.55 19.19 -12.15
CA ALA A 6 -1.69 19.16 -13.07
C ALA A 6 -2.06 20.57 -13.59
N PRO A 7 -2.72 20.69 -14.76
CA PRO A 7 -3.16 19.58 -15.63
C PRO A 7 -2.11 19.15 -16.67
N ASP A 8 -1.04 19.92 -16.90
CA ASP A 8 -0.01 19.61 -17.89
C ASP A 8 1.11 18.70 -17.33
N PHE A 9 0.95 18.23 -16.08
CA PHE A 9 1.90 17.42 -15.33
C PHE A 9 3.30 18.03 -15.36
N LYS A 10 3.39 19.35 -15.24
CA LYS A 10 4.66 20.06 -15.25
C LYS A 10 5.52 19.58 -14.08
N GLN A 11 6.69 19.04 -14.41
CA GLN A 11 7.65 18.58 -13.43
C GLN A 11 8.16 19.73 -12.55
N ARG A 12 8.11 19.54 -11.23
CA ARG A 12 8.55 20.49 -10.21
C ARG A 12 9.45 19.79 -9.20
N PRO A 13 10.56 20.41 -8.78
CA PRO A 13 11.46 19.79 -7.82
C PRO A 13 10.79 19.71 -6.45
N LEU A 14 10.94 18.56 -5.76
CA LEU A 14 10.43 18.37 -4.40
C LEU A 14 11.57 18.25 -3.40
N ARG A 15 12.36 17.17 -3.50
CA ARG A 15 13.51 16.88 -2.63
C ARG A 15 14.62 16.12 -3.36
N LYS A 16 15.75 15.96 -2.68
CA LYS A 16 16.80 15.02 -3.09
C LYS A 16 16.65 13.72 -2.29
N ILE A 17 16.67 12.59 -2.98
CA ILE A 17 16.74 11.26 -2.37
C ILE A 17 18.07 10.66 -2.80
N LEU A 18 18.78 10.03 -1.86
CA LEU A 18 20.07 9.43 -2.16
C LEU A 18 19.90 7.97 -2.59
N PRO A 19 20.71 7.50 -3.55
CA PRO A 19 20.74 6.10 -3.93
C PRO A 19 21.46 5.26 -2.86
N PHE A 20 21.17 3.97 -2.83
CA PHE A 20 21.96 2.97 -2.11
C PHE A 20 21.90 1.62 -2.82
N GLY A 21 22.83 0.71 -2.47
CA GLY A 21 22.87 -0.63 -3.07
C GLY A 21 23.11 -0.58 -4.59
N ALA A 22 22.53 -1.53 -5.32
CA ALA A 22 22.70 -1.63 -6.77
C ALA A 22 21.81 -0.63 -7.53
N ASP A 23 20.54 -0.52 -7.15
CA ASP A 23 19.51 0.25 -7.87
C ASP A 23 18.38 0.75 -6.96
N TYR A 24 18.64 0.92 -5.65
CA TYR A 24 17.65 1.41 -4.69
C TYR A 24 17.80 2.90 -4.42
N MET A 25 16.70 3.50 -3.98
CA MET A 25 16.64 4.84 -3.39
C MET A 25 16.27 4.71 -1.92
N GLN A 26 16.81 5.57 -1.05
CA GLN A 26 16.58 5.50 0.40
C GLN A 26 15.11 5.57 0.83
N ASN A 27 14.21 6.00 -0.06
CA ASN A 27 12.79 6.15 0.17
C ASN A 27 11.98 5.22 -0.73
N ASN A 28 10.81 4.80 -0.25
CA ASN A 28 9.91 3.86 -0.92
C ASN A 28 8.42 4.07 -0.58
N SER A 29 8.05 5.11 0.16
CA SER A 29 6.65 5.35 0.54
C SER A 29 6.35 6.83 0.82
N GLU A 30 5.38 7.33 0.08
CA GLU A 30 4.88 8.69 0.15
C GLU A 30 3.36 8.68 0.37
N HIS A 31 2.92 9.54 1.27
CA HIS A 31 1.53 9.80 1.56
C HIS A 31 1.27 11.31 1.52
N LEU A 32 0.01 11.68 1.33
CA LEU A 32 -0.43 13.06 1.38
C LEU A 32 -1.27 13.30 2.61
N TYR A 33 -0.94 14.32 3.37
CA TYR A 33 -1.72 14.77 4.52
C TYR A 33 -1.41 16.24 4.77
N ASP A 34 -2.42 17.03 5.10
CA ASP A 34 -2.21 18.41 5.57
C ASP A 34 -1.53 18.31 6.95
N MET A 35 -0.28 18.74 7.10
CA MET A 35 0.53 18.55 8.32
C MET A 35 0.56 19.78 9.21
N ASP A 36 0.27 20.97 8.67
CA ASP A 36 0.31 22.25 9.40
C ASP A 36 -1.05 22.95 9.54
N GLY A 37 -2.09 22.42 8.90
CA GLY A 37 -3.47 22.89 8.98
C GLY A 37 -3.78 24.06 8.06
N ASP A 38 -2.92 24.35 7.08
CA ASP A 38 -3.13 25.48 6.15
C ASP A 38 -4.11 25.18 5.00
N GLY A 39 -4.53 23.91 4.89
CA GLY A 39 -5.52 23.42 3.94
C GLY A 39 -4.95 22.92 2.62
N ASP A 40 -3.63 22.96 2.42
CA ASP A 40 -2.98 22.26 1.34
C ASP A 40 -2.38 20.92 1.81
N LEU A 41 -2.09 20.02 0.87
CA LEU A 41 -1.55 18.69 1.19
C LEU A 41 -0.03 18.70 1.17
N ASP A 42 0.57 18.25 2.26
CA ASP A 42 2.01 18.00 2.37
C ASP A 42 2.36 16.56 1.99
N VAL A 43 3.66 16.33 1.75
CA VAL A 43 4.17 14.97 1.52
C VAL A 43 4.72 14.41 2.82
N LEU A 44 3.99 13.45 3.42
CA LEU A 44 4.45 12.66 4.56
C LEU A 44 5.18 11.41 4.06
N SER A 45 6.39 11.19 4.53
CA SER A 45 7.27 10.20 3.92
C SER A 45 7.92 9.24 4.91
N GLY A 46 7.86 7.95 4.56
CA GLY A 46 8.58 6.87 5.22
C GLY A 46 9.72 6.37 4.35
N ALA A 47 10.88 6.14 4.95
CA ALA A 47 12.07 5.69 4.23
C ALA A 47 12.30 4.18 4.37
N PHE A 48 12.96 3.55 3.39
CA PHE A 48 13.32 2.12 3.44
C PHE A 48 14.43 1.85 4.47
N THR A 49 15.51 2.65 4.44
CA THR A 49 16.69 2.47 5.31
C THR A 49 16.77 3.45 6.48
N LEU A 50 16.04 4.58 6.42
CA LEU A 50 16.07 5.60 7.46
C LEU A 50 14.97 5.33 8.48
N LYS A 51 15.19 5.86 9.69
CA LYS A 51 14.27 5.72 10.83
C LYS A 51 13.36 6.93 11.01
N ASN A 52 13.62 7.99 10.27
CA ASN A 52 12.85 9.21 10.35
C ASN A 52 11.62 9.09 9.46
N VAL A 53 10.49 9.50 10.02
CA VAL A 53 9.33 9.94 9.26
C VAL A 53 9.44 11.44 9.17
N ASP A 54 9.60 11.94 7.96
CA ASP A 54 9.70 13.37 7.66
C ASP A 54 8.49 13.79 6.83
N TRP A 55 8.03 15.01 7.00
CA TRP A 55 7.10 15.64 6.08
C TRP A 55 7.73 16.81 5.35
N PHE A 56 7.26 17.04 4.13
CA PHE A 56 7.75 18.08 3.24
C PHE A 56 6.62 19.06 3.02
N GLU A 57 6.85 20.29 3.45
CA GLU A 57 5.88 21.38 3.45
C GLU A 57 5.64 21.84 2.02
N ASN A 58 4.38 21.75 1.60
CA ASN A 58 3.93 22.32 0.36
C ASN A 58 4.09 23.84 0.44
N PRO A 59 4.79 24.47 -0.51
CA PRO A 59 5.12 25.88 -0.38
C PRO A 59 3.91 26.82 -0.62
N GLY A 60 2.73 26.27 -0.87
CA GLY A 60 1.52 27.00 -1.24
C GLY A 60 1.50 27.47 -2.70
N GLU A 61 0.29 27.82 -3.16
CA GLU A 61 0.05 28.27 -4.53
C GLU A 61 0.94 29.45 -4.92
N GLY A 62 1.52 29.39 -6.13
CA GLY A 62 2.41 30.43 -6.66
C GLY A 62 3.87 30.34 -6.19
N ASN A 63 4.19 29.49 -5.21
CA ASN A 63 5.54 29.35 -4.66
C ASN A 63 6.31 28.12 -5.18
N TYR A 64 5.72 27.30 -6.04
CA TYR A 64 6.29 26.05 -6.59
C TYR A 64 7.60 26.20 -7.39
N ALA A 65 8.05 27.42 -7.67
CA ALA A 65 9.31 27.69 -8.36
C ALA A 65 10.48 28.01 -7.42
N LYS A 66 10.25 28.11 -6.10
CA LYS A 66 11.22 28.64 -5.13
C LYS A 66 12.33 27.67 -4.70
N GLY A 67 12.28 26.40 -5.12
CA GLY A 67 13.32 25.41 -4.82
C GLY A 67 12.74 24.09 -4.32
N LEU A 68 13.50 23.38 -3.50
CA LEU A 68 13.04 22.20 -2.79
C LEU A 68 12.10 22.61 -1.64
N TRP A 69 11.19 21.71 -1.29
CA TRP A 69 10.25 21.91 -0.19
C TRP A 69 10.98 21.92 1.16
N SER A 70 10.45 22.67 2.13
CA SER A 70 10.95 22.63 3.51
C SER A 70 10.70 21.24 4.08
N VAL A 71 11.62 20.75 4.93
CA VAL A 71 11.51 19.42 5.53
C VAL A 71 11.46 19.53 7.04
N HIS A 72 10.56 18.76 7.64
CA HIS A 72 10.34 18.71 9.08
C HIS A 72 10.30 17.25 9.53
N GLN A 73 11.04 16.93 10.58
CA GLN A 73 10.98 15.59 11.15
C GLN A 73 9.73 15.46 12.01
N LEU A 74 8.85 14.50 11.69
CA LEU A 74 7.67 14.17 12.49
C LEU A 74 8.05 13.28 13.68
N VAL A 75 8.74 12.17 13.40
CA VAL A 75 9.11 11.17 14.43
C VAL A 75 10.30 10.32 13.98
N ASP A 76 11.10 9.85 14.94
CA ASP A 76 12.05 8.75 14.75
C ASP A 76 11.40 7.45 15.22
N THR A 77 11.17 6.51 14.29
CA THR A 77 10.52 5.22 14.58
C THR A 77 11.43 4.30 15.41
N GLY A 78 12.74 4.52 15.34
CA GLY A 78 13.77 3.68 15.93
C GLY A 78 14.10 2.44 15.09
N THR A 79 13.31 2.16 14.04
CA THR A 79 13.40 0.99 13.16
C THR A 79 13.74 1.42 11.73
N GLY A 80 14.42 0.54 11.00
CA GLY A 80 14.57 0.65 9.54
C GLY A 80 14.28 -0.72 8.93
N TYR A 81 14.62 -0.94 7.66
CA TYR A 81 14.22 -2.14 6.91
C TYR A 81 12.73 -2.14 6.55
N ASN A 82 12.24 -0.97 6.12
CA ASN A 82 10.82 -0.73 5.87
C ASN A 82 10.47 -1.18 4.46
N GLU A 83 9.52 -2.08 4.31
CA GLU A 83 9.04 -2.54 3.00
C GLU A 83 8.04 -1.55 2.40
N ALA A 84 7.14 -1.03 3.23
CA ALA A 84 6.15 -0.03 2.87
C ALA A 84 5.70 0.75 4.11
N THR A 85 5.03 1.88 3.92
CA THR A 85 4.29 2.55 4.99
C THR A 85 2.87 2.86 4.55
N PHE A 86 1.98 3.07 5.52
CA PHE A 86 0.56 3.30 5.28
C PHE A 86 0.06 4.49 6.09
N LEU A 87 -0.87 5.24 5.50
CA LEU A 87 -1.82 6.06 6.23
C LEU A 87 -3.15 5.31 6.32
N HIS A 88 -3.56 4.98 7.54
CA HIS A 88 -4.79 4.25 7.79
C HIS A 88 -5.41 4.73 9.10
N ASP A 89 -6.66 5.16 9.04
CA ASP A 89 -7.46 5.48 10.23
C ASP A 89 -7.75 4.16 10.96
N ILE A 90 -7.03 3.86 12.04
CA ILE A 90 -7.15 2.58 12.75
C ILE A 90 -8.20 2.66 13.87
N ASP A 91 -8.48 3.87 14.37
CA ASP A 91 -9.36 4.09 15.52
C ASP A 91 -10.75 4.65 15.13
N GLY A 92 -10.94 5.03 13.88
CA GLY A 92 -12.22 5.52 13.36
C GLY A 92 -12.48 6.99 13.66
N ASP A 93 -11.49 7.75 14.12
CA ASP A 93 -11.66 9.16 14.48
C ASP A 93 -11.63 10.13 13.28
N GLY A 94 -11.30 9.60 12.09
CA GLY A 94 -11.21 10.35 10.83
C GLY A 94 -9.84 10.97 10.56
N THR A 95 -8.91 10.88 11.52
CA THR A 95 -7.48 11.16 11.32
C THR A 95 -6.75 9.86 11.04
N PRO A 96 -6.00 9.73 9.93
CA PRO A 96 -5.25 8.52 9.68
C PRO A 96 -4.02 8.42 10.59
N GLU A 97 -3.64 7.20 10.92
CA GLU A 97 -2.35 6.90 11.52
C GLU A 97 -1.29 6.50 10.52
N PHE A 98 -0.04 6.80 10.87
CA PHE A 98 1.12 6.34 10.11
C PHE A 98 1.59 4.98 10.65
N ILE A 99 1.66 3.99 9.76
CA ILE A 99 2.02 2.60 10.12
C ILE A 99 3.20 2.15 9.27
N GLU A 100 4.24 1.65 9.93
CA GLU A 100 5.46 1.14 9.29
C GLU A 100 5.37 -0.38 9.11
N ASN A 101 5.45 -0.84 7.85
CA ASN A 101 5.66 -2.23 7.55
C ASN A 101 7.15 -2.51 7.34
N SER A 102 7.73 -3.37 8.17
CA SER A 102 9.15 -3.73 8.11
C SER A 102 9.29 -5.21 7.84
N TRP A 103 10.07 -5.58 6.81
CA TRP A 103 10.34 -6.98 6.48
C TRP A 103 11.20 -7.70 7.53
N ASN A 104 11.82 -6.98 8.47
CA ASN A 104 12.57 -7.59 9.56
C ASN A 104 11.62 -8.02 10.71
N PRO A 105 11.43 -9.32 10.97
CA PRO A 105 10.51 -9.81 12.00
C PRO A 105 10.94 -9.48 13.44
N LYS A 106 12.20 -9.06 13.64
CA LYS A 106 12.67 -8.59 14.95
C LYS A 106 12.23 -7.16 15.26
N ASN A 107 11.83 -6.40 14.24
CA ASN A 107 11.28 -5.08 14.47
C ASN A 107 9.87 -5.21 15.06
N PRO A 108 9.47 -4.28 15.93
CA PRO A 108 8.12 -4.19 16.45
C PRO A 108 7.11 -3.89 15.34
N MET A 109 5.85 -4.26 15.58
CA MET A 109 4.70 -3.71 14.88
C MET A 109 4.30 -2.41 15.61
N GLN A 110 4.26 -1.29 14.90
CA GLN A 110 4.07 0.03 15.50
C GLN A 110 3.10 0.88 14.70
N ILE A 111 2.31 1.66 15.44
CA ILE A 111 1.41 2.67 14.91
C ILE A 111 1.87 4.01 15.46
N PHE A 112 1.95 5.02 14.61
CA PHE A 112 2.24 6.39 15.00
C PHE A 112 0.95 7.20 14.87
N ARG A 113 0.30 7.41 16.02
CA ARG A 113 -0.95 8.15 16.11
C ARG A 113 -0.73 9.61 15.74
N LEU A 114 -1.36 10.06 14.67
CA LEU A 114 -1.33 11.47 14.30
C LEU A 114 -2.35 12.23 15.15
N VAL A 115 -1.92 13.33 15.75
CA VAL A 115 -2.78 14.18 16.59
C VAL A 115 -2.65 15.61 16.11
N ARG A 116 -3.77 16.17 15.63
CA ARG A 116 -3.90 17.57 15.25
C ARG A 116 -4.19 18.43 16.47
N ALA A 117 -3.33 19.42 16.69
CA ALA A 117 -3.51 20.43 17.73
C ALA A 117 -4.47 21.55 17.28
N GLU A 118 -4.88 22.41 18.23
CA GLU A 118 -5.77 23.54 17.95
C GLU A 118 -5.17 24.56 16.96
N ASP A 119 -3.84 24.62 16.86
CA ASP A 119 -3.12 25.51 15.94
C ASP A 119 -2.95 24.92 14.53
N GLY A 120 -3.52 23.74 14.26
CA GLY A 120 -3.45 23.05 12.97
C GLY A 120 -2.31 22.04 12.87
N SER A 121 -1.27 22.19 13.69
CA SER A 121 -0.07 21.37 13.62
C SER A 121 -0.33 19.91 13.98
N VAL A 122 0.36 19.00 13.29
CA VAL A 122 0.26 17.55 13.51
C VAL A 122 1.49 17.05 14.28
N SER A 123 1.23 16.26 15.32
CA SER A 123 2.25 15.52 16.07
C SER A 123 2.00 14.02 15.99
N ALA A 124 3.03 13.20 16.25
CA ALA A 124 2.92 11.75 16.23
C ALA A 124 3.21 11.15 17.62
N SER A 125 2.31 10.28 18.09
CA SER A 125 2.49 9.49 19.30
C SER A 125 2.67 8.01 18.97
N LYS A 126 3.78 7.41 19.41
CA LYS A 126 4.07 6.01 19.13
C LYS A 126 3.24 5.08 20.01
N HIS A 127 2.60 4.11 19.38
CA HIS A 127 1.99 2.94 19.99
C HIS A 127 2.66 1.65 19.50
N VAL A 128 2.85 0.69 20.40
CA VAL A 128 3.48 -0.60 20.10
C VAL A 128 2.43 -1.69 20.14
N VAL A 129 2.01 -2.12 18.95
CA VAL A 129 1.08 -3.24 18.74
C VAL A 129 1.73 -4.54 19.22
N SER A 130 2.99 -4.76 18.84
CA SER A 130 3.80 -5.88 19.31
C SER A 130 5.29 -5.51 19.33
N LYS A 131 6.05 -6.09 20.27
CA LYS A 131 7.50 -5.82 20.42
C LYS A 131 8.37 -6.47 19.34
N SER A 132 7.79 -7.42 18.61
CA SER A 132 8.37 -8.16 17.48
C SER A 132 7.24 -8.77 16.65
N GLY A 133 7.50 -9.28 15.45
CA GLY A 133 6.46 -9.83 14.58
C GLY A 133 5.97 -8.80 13.57
N ASN A 134 6.91 -8.20 12.87
CA ASN A 134 6.66 -7.55 11.60
C ASN A 134 7.01 -8.54 10.47
N GLY A 135 6.87 -8.16 9.20
CA GLY A 135 7.21 -9.02 8.08
C GLY A 135 6.80 -8.44 6.74
N HIS A 136 6.95 -9.20 5.65
CA HIS A 136 6.35 -8.80 4.38
C HIS A 136 4.82 -8.75 4.47
N GLY A 137 4.20 -8.00 3.57
CA GLY A 137 2.76 -7.85 3.50
C GLY A 137 2.18 -7.02 4.64
N MET A 138 1.17 -6.22 4.31
CA MET A 138 0.41 -5.46 5.30
C MET A 138 -0.99 -5.21 4.77
N GLY A 139 -2.01 -5.51 5.57
CA GLY A 139 -3.41 -5.22 5.28
C GLY A 139 -4.15 -4.76 6.54
N PHE A 140 -5.27 -4.06 6.36
CA PHE A 140 -6.09 -3.54 7.45
C PHE A 140 -7.56 -3.84 7.19
N GLY A 141 -8.25 -4.45 8.15
CA GLY A 141 -9.64 -4.87 8.01
C GLY A 141 -10.13 -5.75 9.16
N ASP A 142 -11.43 -6.01 9.22
CA ASP A 142 -12.06 -6.79 10.29
C ASP A 142 -11.97 -8.30 9.99
N LEU A 143 -11.09 -9.03 10.65
CA LEU A 143 -10.83 -10.44 10.35
C LEU A 143 -11.75 -11.40 11.09
N ASN A 144 -12.23 -11.01 12.27
CA ASN A 144 -13.03 -11.86 13.15
C ASN A 144 -14.52 -11.45 13.20
N GLY A 145 -14.92 -10.39 12.48
CA GLY A 145 -16.30 -9.92 12.36
C GLY A 145 -16.78 -9.10 13.54
N ASP A 146 -15.88 -8.52 14.32
CA ASP A 146 -16.22 -7.76 15.53
C ASP A 146 -16.33 -6.24 15.31
N GLY A 147 -16.16 -5.80 14.06
CA GLY A 147 -16.29 -4.41 13.62
C GLY A 147 -15.04 -3.56 13.86
N ARG A 148 -13.93 -4.13 14.33
CA ARG A 148 -12.66 -3.43 14.54
C ARG A 148 -11.67 -3.69 13.40
N ARG A 149 -10.74 -2.75 13.20
CA ARG A 149 -9.73 -2.85 12.14
C ARG A 149 -8.50 -3.57 12.66
N ASP A 150 -8.32 -4.82 12.24
CA ASP A 150 -7.16 -5.65 12.54
C ASP A 150 -6.00 -5.36 11.59
N ILE A 151 -4.81 -5.86 11.93
CA ILE A 151 -3.61 -5.72 11.11
C ILE A 151 -3.18 -7.10 10.61
N VAL A 152 -3.19 -7.32 9.30
CA VAL A 152 -2.72 -8.56 8.64
C VAL A 152 -1.31 -8.37 8.10
N PHE A 153 -0.46 -9.39 8.20
CA PHE A 153 0.87 -9.45 7.58
C PHE A 153 1.21 -10.88 7.16
N GLN A 154 2.41 -11.15 6.63
CA GLN A 154 2.77 -12.46 6.07
C GLN A 154 2.49 -13.66 6.97
N SER A 155 2.58 -13.55 8.30
CA SER A 155 2.50 -14.70 9.21
C SER A 155 1.23 -14.71 10.06
N GLY A 156 0.19 -13.97 9.67
CA GLY A 156 -1.07 -13.94 10.39
C GLY A 156 -1.56 -12.52 10.63
N TRP A 157 -2.18 -12.28 11.78
CA TRP A 157 -2.80 -11.01 12.08
C TRP A 157 -2.76 -10.63 13.56
N TYR A 158 -2.89 -9.33 13.81
CA TYR A 158 -3.03 -8.74 15.13
C TYR A 158 -4.47 -8.27 15.32
N GLU A 159 -5.13 -8.75 16.37
CA GLU A 159 -6.49 -8.38 16.73
C GLU A 159 -6.53 -7.06 17.50
N GLN A 160 -7.30 -6.10 17.00
CA GLN A 160 -7.48 -4.83 17.68
C GLN A 160 -8.15 -5.04 19.05
N PRO A 161 -7.60 -4.52 20.16
CA PRO A 161 -8.22 -4.65 21.48
C PRO A 161 -9.57 -3.93 21.56
N SER A 162 -10.57 -4.57 22.18
CA SER A 162 -11.89 -3.97 22.41
C SER A 162 -11.87 -2.72 23.30
N SER A 163 -10.81 -2.52 24.08
CA SER A 163 -10.54 -1.28 24.83
C SER A 163 -9.97 -0.14 23.99
N GLY A 164 -9.78 -0.35 22.69
CA GLY A 164 -9.29 0.63 21.71
C GLY A 164 -7.87 0.31 21.21
N PRO A 165 -7.52 0.77 19.99
CA PRO A 165 -6.27 0.40 19.32
C PRO A 165 -5.01 0.81 20.09
N PHE A 166 -5.10 1.82 20.95
CA PHE A 166 -3.96 2.33 21.71
C PHE A 166 -3.90 1.87 23.19
N SER A 167 -4.74 0.91 23.58
CA SER A 167 -4.90 0.48 24.98
C SER A 167 -3.83 -0.51 25.47
N GLY A 168 -3.03 -1.08 24.58
CA GLY A 168 -1.96 -2.02 24.92
C GLY A 168 -1.49 -2.80 23.69
N THR A 169 -0.72 -3.86 23.90
CA THR A 169 -0.38 -4.77 22.80
C THR A 169 -1.61 -5.49 22.28
N TRP A 170 -1.59 -5.83 21.00
CA TRP A 170 -2.67 -6.55 20.33
C TRP A 170 -2.45 -8.06 20.46
N GLU A 171 -3.54 -8.83 20.40
CA GLU A 171 -3.46 -10.29 20.41
C GLU A 171 -2.98 -10.77 19.03
N TYR A 172 -2.10 -11.78 19.00
CA TYR A 172 -1.51 -12.29 17.76
C TYR A 172 -2.09 -13.66 17.41
N HIS A 173 -2.54 -13.80 16.17
CA HIS A 173 -3.10 -15.02 15.61
C HIS A 173 -2.27 -15.48 14.40
N HIS A 174 -1.61 -16.63 14.52
CA HIS A 174 -0.81 -17.23 13.44
C HIS A 174 -1.66 -18.20 12.62
N ASP A 175 -2.48 -17.67 11.72
CA ASP A 175 -3.46 -18.47 10.96
C ASP A 175 -2.95 -18.93 9.60
N PHE A 176 -1.93 -18.27 9.04
CA PHE A 176 -1.41 -18.51 7.70
C PHE A 176 0.04 -18.04 7.54
N ASP A 177 0.67 -18.50 6.44
CA ASP A 177 1.98 -18.03 5.98
C ASP A 177 1.89 -17.60 4.50
N LEU A 178 2.07 -16.30 4.25
CA LEU A 178 2.04 -15.62 2.95
C LEU A 178 3.43 -15.00 2.71
N PRO A 179 4.44 -15.81 2.35
CA PRO A 179 5.86 -15.55 2.61
C PRO A 179 6.42 -14.23 2.06
N HIS A 180 5.88 -13.72 0.96
CA HIS A 180 6.30 -12.45 0.37
C HIS A 180 5.09 -11.65 -0.10
N ALA A 181 4.05 -11.60 0.73
CA ALA A 181 2.81 -10.95 0.36
C ALA A 181 2.99 -9.48 -0.03
N SER A 182 2.19 -9.06 -1.00
CA SER A 182 2.11 -7.69 -1.50
C SER A 182 1.75 -6.68 -0.41
N CYS A 183 2.10 -5.43 -0.67
CA CYS A 183 1.72 -4.26 0.13
C CYS A 183 0.83 -3.35 -0.74
N PRO A 184 -0.49 -3.28 -0.49
CA PRO A 184 -1.23 -3.96 0.58
C PRO A 184 -1.56 -5.45 0.30
N ILE A 185 -1.98 -6.15 1.35
CA ILE A 185 -2.91 -7.28 1.29
C ILE A 185 -4.32 -6.68 1.35
N LEU A 186 -5.17 -6.97 0.37
CA LEU A 186 -6.55 -6.47 0.36
C LEU A 186 -7.41 -7.35 1.25
N ILE A 187 -8.34 -6.72 2.00
CA ILE A 187 -9.23 -7.39 2.95
C ILE A 187 -10.66 -6.94 2.65
N LEU A 188 -11.50 -7.87 2.17
CA LEU A 188 -12.88 -7.59 1.77
C LEU A 188 -13.73 -8.86 1.66
N ASP A 189 -15.04 -8.76 1.87
CA ASP A 189 -16.00 -9.83 1.60
C ASP A 189 -16.24 -9.99 0.09
N LEU A 190 -15.39 -10.78 -0.57
CA LEU A 190 -15.39 -10.97 -2.01
C LEU A 190 -16.58 -11.80 -2.49
N ASN A 191 -16.90 -12.87 -1.76
CA ASN A 191 -17.95 -13.82 -2.13
C ASN A 191 -19.33 -13.48 -1.51
N LYS A 192 -19.44 -12.39 -0.75
CA LYS A 192 -20.66 -11.86 -0.11
C LYS A 192 -21.26 -12.80 0.92
N ASP A 193 -20.42 -13.52 1.65
CA ASP A 193 -20.87 -14.46 2.68
C ASP A 193 -20.77 -13.91 4.12
N GLY A 194 -20.44 -12.62 4.24
CA GLY A 194 -20.36 -11.88 5.50
C GLY A 194 -19.02 -12.04 6.22
N ARG A 195 -18.01 -12.59 5.57
CA ARG A 195 -16.65 -12.81 6.09
C ARG A 195 -15.63 -12.16 5.18
N ASN A 196 -14.59 -11.57 5.76
CA ASN A 196 -13.59 -10.86 4.97
C ASN A 196 -12.51 -11.85 4.49
N ASP A 197 -12.30 -11.84 3.18
CA ASP A 197 -11.26 -12.60 2.50
C ASP A 197 -9.98 -11.81 2.37
N LEU A 198 -8.88 -12.48 2.01
CA LEU A 198 -7.60 -11.82 1.66
C LEU A 198 -7.30 -11.96 0.17
N ILE A 199 -6.82 -10.90 -0.46
CA ILE A 199 -6.21 -10.95 -1.79
C ILE A 199 -4.77 -10.45 -1.69
N TRP A 200 -3.84 -11.24 -2.19
CA TRP A 200 -2.40 -10.94 -2.13
C TRP A 200 -1.66 -11.53 -3.33
N SER A 201 -0.54 -10.92 -3.70
CA SER A 201 0.40 -11.48 -4.67
C SER A 201 1.77 -11.71 -4.06
N ASP A 202 2.51 -12.67 -4.63
CA ASP A 202 3.90 -12.92 -4.26
C ASP A 202 4.79 -11.85 -4.90
N GLY A 203 5.39 -11.00 -4.06
CA GLY A 203 6.29 -9.95 -4.49
C GLY A 203 7.62 -10.48 -5.04
N HIS A 204 8.09 -11.66 -4.62
CA HIS A 204 9.41 -12.17 -4.97
C HIS A 204 9.36 -13.29 -6.01
N SER A 205 8.15 -13.67 -6.45
CA SER A 205 7.90 -14.79 -7.35
C SER A 205 6.67 -14.55 -8.23
N TYR A 206 6.11 -15.62 -8.79
CA TYR A 206 4.85 -15.61 -9.50
C TYR A 206 3.71 -16.01 -8.56
N GLY A 207 2.56 -15.37 -8.72
CA GLY A 207 1.34 -15.78 -8.06
C GLY A 207 0.53 -14.61 -7.54
N LEU A 208 -0.76 -14.68 -7.82
CA LEU A 208 -1.82 -13.84 -7.29
C LEU A 208 -2.89 -14.77 -6.74
N TYR A 209 -3.29 -14.55 -5.50
CA TYR A 209 -4.08 -15.50 -4.72
C TYR A 209 -5.23 -14.82 -4.01
N TRP A 210 -6.30 -15.58 -3.84
CA TRP A 210 -7.42 -15.27 -2.95
C TRP A 210 -7.40 -16.28 -1.79
N GLN A 211 -7.36 -15.81 -0.56
CA GLN A 211 -7.59 -16.61 0.64
C GLN A 211 -9.05 -16.43 1.06
N GLU A 212 -9.87 -17.43 0.76
CA GLU A 212 -11.28 -17.48 1.14
C GLU A 212 -11.40 -17.82 2.63
N GLN A 213 -12.09 -16.97 3.39
CA GLN A 213 -12.45 -17.20 4.77
C GLN A 213 -13.64 -18.16 4.85
N LEU A 214 -13.40 -19.40 5.26
CA LEU A 214 -14.45 -20.39 5.49
C LEU A 214 -15.13 -20.15 6.85
N THR A 215 -16.20 -20.89 7.11
CA THR A 215 -16.84 -20.89 8.43
C THR A 215 -15.81 -21.21 9.52
N PRO A 216 -15.64 -20.34 10.54
CA PRO A 216 -14.66 -20.55 11.58
C PRO A 216 -15.00 -21.78 12.43
N GLN A 217 -14.01 -22.29 13.15
CA GLN A 217 -14.24 -23.32 14.15
C GLN A 217 -15.08 -22.79 15.32
N ALA A 218 -15.61 -23.70 16.14
CA ALA A 218 -16.45 -23.34 17.29
C ALA A 218 -15.71 -22.50 18.36
N ASP A 219 -14.38 -22.50 18.35
CA ASP A 219 -13.53 -21.70 19.24
C ASP A 219 -13.13 -20.33 18.65
N GLY A 220 -13.63 -19.99 17.46
CA GLY A 220 -13.32 -18.74 16.77
C GLY A 220 -12.14 -18.82 15.80
N THR A 221 -11.41 -19.94 15.75
CA THR A 221 -10.27 -20.10 14.82
C THR A 221 -10.74 -19.94 13.37
N ILE A 222 -10.12 -19.02 12.64
CA ILE A 222 -10.42 -18.77 11.23
C ILE A 222 -9.87 -19.91 10.38
N ILE A 223 -10.65 -20.34 9.39
CA ILE A 223 -10.25 -21.38 8.44
C ILE A 223 -10.14 -20.80 7.05
N TRP A 224 -9.01 -21.05 6.39
CA TRP A 224 -8.68 -20.47 5.09
C TRP A 224 -8.68 -21.52 3.99
N ARG A 225 -9.14 -21.13 2.80
CA ARG A 225 -8.90 -21.86 1.55
C ARG A 225 -8.23 -20.96 0.54
N GLN A 226 -7.06 -21.37 0.06
CA GLN A 226 -6.37 -20.65 -1.00
C GLN A 226 -6.90 -21.02 -2.39
N HIS A 227 -7.14 -19.99 -3.19
CA HIS A 227 -7.43 -20.07 -4.61
C HIS A 227 -6.34 -19.34 -5.41
N LEU A 228 -5.88 -19.95 -6.51
CA LEU A 228 -5.00 -19.29 -7.46
C LEU A 228 -5.83 -18.42 -8.41
N ILE A 229 -5.52 -17.13 -8.48
CA ILE A 229 -6.11 -16.19 -9.45
C ILE A 229 -5.28 -16.21 -10.74
N ASP A 230 -3.98 -15.92 -10.63
CA ASP A 230 -3.08 -15.86 -11.78
C ASP A 230 -1.62 -16.15 -11.39
N LYS A 231 -0.84 -16.72 -12.32
CA LYS A 231 0.60 -16.96 -12.21
C LYS A 231 1.38 -16.57 -13.47
N SER A 232 0.75 -15.82 -14.38
CA SER A 232 1.32 -15.42 -15.67
C SER A 232 2.22 -14.19 -15.60
N PHE A 233 2.33 -13.55 -14.44
CA PHE A 233 3.23 -12.43 -14.18
C PHE A 233 3.98 -12.64 -12.85
N SER A 234 5.18 -12.09 -12.76
CA SER A 234 6.03 -12.13 -11.57
C SER A 234 6.01 -10.82 -10.79
N GLN A 235 6.45 -10.86 -9.53
CA GLN A 235 6.74 -9.70 -8.69
C GLN A 235 5.56 -8.75 -8.52
N GLY A 236 4.39 -9.29 -8.22
CA GLY A 236 3.21 -8.51 -7.85
C GLY A 236 3.37 -7.92 -6.45
N HIS A 237 4.01 -6.76 -6.33
CA HIS A 237 4.30 -6.17 -5.02
C HIS A 237 3.18 -5.28 -4.46
N SER A 238 2.25 -4.83 -5.31
CA SER A 238 1.21 -3.89 -4.92
C SER A 238 -0.10 -4.20 -5.63
N LEU A 239 -1.20 -3.96 -4.92
CA LEU A 239 -2.56 -4.17 -5.34
C LEU A 239 -3.35 -2.88 -5.14
N ALA A 240 -4.31 -2.62 -6.01
CA ALA A 240 -5.37 -1.63 -5.80
C ALA A 240 -6.74 -2.27 -6.02
N TRP A 241 -7.77 -1.69 -5.41
CA TRP A 241 -9.14 -2.18 -5.47
C TRP A 241 -10.08 -1.01 -5.76
N ASP A 242 -10.41 -0.80 -7.03
CA ASP A 242 -11.18 0.36 -7.48
C ASP A 242 -11.94 0.06 -8.77
N ASP A 243 -13.06 0.74 -8.97
CA ASP A 243 -13.92 0.64 -10.17
C ASP A 243 -13.24 1.40 -11.31
N VAL A 244 -12.48 0.67 -12.13
CA VAL A 244 -11.64 1.22 -13.19
C VAL A 244 -12.37 1.30 -14.52
N ASP A 245 -13.39 0.47 -14.73
CA ASP A 245 -14.18 0.53 -15.96
C ASP A 245 -15.60 1.08 -15.79
N ASN A 246 -15.84 1.70 -14.63
CA ASN A 246 -17.00 2.53 -14.31
C ASN A 246 -18.32 1.74 -14.40
N ASP A 247 -18.28 0.45 -14.02
CA ASP A 247 -19.46 -0.43 -14.01
C ASP A 247 -20.19 -0.45 -12.66
N GLY A 248 -19.65 0.27 -11.67
CA GLY A 248 -20.16 0.35 -10.30
C GLY A 248 -19.61 -0.73 -9.37
N HIS A 249 -18.70 -1.59 -9.83
CA HIS A 249 -18.01 -2.59 -9.04
C HIS A 249 -16.50 -2.36 -9.11
N ASN A 250 -15.82 -2.64 -8.02
CA ASN A 250 -14.37 -2.48 -7.99
C ASN A 250 -13.67 -3.68 -8.62
N GLU A 251 -12.59 -3.41 -9.34
CA GLU A 251 -11.66 -4.39 -9.87
C GLU A 251 -10.40 -4.52 -9.02
N LEU A 252 -9.77 -5.69 -9.10
CA LEU A 252 -8.40 -5.89 -8.64
C LEU A 252 -7.41 -5.37 -9.68
N ILE A 253 -6.64 -4.35 -9.36
CA ILE A 253 -5.63 -3.78 -10.25
C ILE A 253 -4.24 -4.14 -9.74
N THR A 254 -3.41 -4.71 -10.60
CA THR A 254 -2.01 -5.04 -10.28
C THR A 254 -1.18 -5.22 -11.54
N GLY A 255 0.09 -5.57 -11.38
CA GLY A 255 1.02 -5.76 -12.47
C GLY A 255 2.34 -6.30 -11.97
N LYS A 256 3.32 -6.29 -12.86
CA LYS A 256 4.68 -6.66 -12.53
C LYS A 256 5.46 -5.44 -12.02
N ARG A 257 6.17 -5.61 -10.90
CA ARG A 257 7.23 -4.68 -10.47
C ARG A 257 8.50 -4.94 -11.27
N TYR A 258 9.03 -3.91 -11.93
CA TYR A 258 10.31 -4.00 -12.62
C TYR A 258 11.45 -4.09 -11.60
N TYR A 259 12.25 -5.16 -11.67
CA TYR A 259 13.50 -5.30 -10.90
C TYR A 259 13.31 -5.09 -9.39
N ALA A 260 12.30 -5.72 -8.78
CA ALA A 260 11.97 -5.49 -7.37
C ALA A 260 13.21 -5.58 -6.46
N HIS A 261 13.95 -6.69 -6.57
CA HIS A 261 15.20 -6.91 -5.84
C HIS A 261 16.45 -6.94 -6.74
N SER A 262 16.60 -5.93 -7.61
CA SER A 262 17.81 -5.72 -8.42
C SER A 262 18.14 -6.88 -9.37
N GLY A 263 17.12 -7.58 -9.85
CA GLY A 263 17.29 -8.72 -10.77
C GLY A 263 17.37 -10.09 -10.10
N ASN A 264 17.29 -10.19 -8.77
CA ASN A 264 17.49 -11.45 -8.05
C ASN A 264 16.23 -12.34 -7.93
N ASP A 265 15.04 -11.77 -8.17
CA ASP A 265 13.78 -12.50 -8.06
C ASP A 265 13.44 -13.31 -9.29
N ALA A 266 12.56 -14.30 -9.11
CA ALA A 266 12.00 -15.05 -10.22
C ALA A 266 11.25 -14.10 -11.18
N GLY A 267 11.46 -14.32 -12.48
CA GLY A 267 10.85 -13.51 -13.52
C GLY A 267 11.37 -12.08 -13.59
N ALA A 268 12.48 -11.70 -12.94
CA ALA A 268 13.02 -10.33 -12.97
C ALA A 268 13.07 -9.69 -14.37
N HIS A 269 13.44 -10.48 -15.38
CA HIS A 269 13.62 -10.05 -16.76
C HIS A 269 12.43 -10.34 -17.70
N ASP A 270 11.31 -10.85 -17.18
CA ASP A 270 10.10 -11.03 -17.99
C ASP A 270 9.53 -9.68 -18.44
N ASP A 271 8.67 -9.70 -19.45
CA ASP A 271 7.93 -8.53 -19.91
C ASP A 271 7.11 -7.87 -18.80
N MET A 272 6.99 -6.55 -18.86
CA MET A 272 6.15 -5.76 -17.97
C MET A 272 4.68 -5.96 -18.35
N THR A 273 3.84 -6.10 -17.33
CA THR A 273 2.39 -6.23 -17.49
C THR A 273 1.69 -5.39 -16.45
N ILE A 274 0.63 -4.71 -16.88
CA ILE A 274 -0.37 -4.05 -16.01
C ILE A 274 -1.73 -4.61 -16.43
N GLN A 275 -2.54 -4.99 -15.45
CA GLN A 275 -3.83 -5.62 -15.68
C GLN A 275 -4.81 -5.29 -14.56
N TYR A 276 -6.09 -5.51 -14.85
CA TYR A 276 -7.11 -5.63 -13.82
C TYR A 276 -7.84 -6.97 -13.92
N TYR A 277 -8.49 -7.37 -12.83
CA TYR A 277 -9.30 -8.58 -12.75
C TYR A 277 -10.69 -8.24 -12.23
N LYS A 278 -11.70 -8.72 -12.97
CA LYS A 278 -13.11 -8.65 -12.59
C LYS A 278 -13.53 -9.89 -11.84
N TRP A 279 -14.16 -9.71 -10.70
CA TRP A 279 -14.81 -10.80 -9.97
C TRP A 279 -16.18 -11.10 -10.59
N VAL A 280 -16.38 -12.35 -11.02
CA VAL A 280 -17.65 -12.85 -11.54
C VAL A 280 -18.34 -13.62 -10.42
N THR A 281 -19.27 -12.96 -9.73
CA THR A 281 -19.93 -13.51 -8.53
C THR A 281 -20.71 -14.78 -8.83
N GLU A 282 -21.35 -14.90 -10.00
CA GLU A 282 -22.19 -16.04 -10.37
C GLU A 282 -21.40 -17.35 -10.45
N THR A 283 -20.14 -17.27 -10.85
CA THR A 283 -19.27 -18.44 -11.04
C THR A 283 -18.17 -18.56 -9.98
N GLY A 284 -17.95 -17.50 -9.18
CA GLY A 284 -16.85 -17.44 -8.23
C GLY A 284 -15.48 -17.45 -8.92
N THR A 285 -15.37 -16.74 -10.06
CA THR A 285 -14.16 -16.74 -10.89
C THR A 285 -13.70 -15.34 -11.26
N TRP A 286 -12.45 -15.22 -11.70
CA TRP A 286 -11.88 -13.96 -12.16
C TRP A 286 -11.78 -13.89 -13.68
N THR A 287 -12.10 -12.74 -14.26
CA THR A 287 -11.80 -12.41 -15.67
C THR A 287 -10.65 -11.42 -15.72
N LYS A 288 -9.57 -11.76 -16.42
CA LYS A 288 -8.38 -10.91 -16.57
C LYS A 288 -8.52 -9.98 -17.77
N HIS A 289 -8.16 -8.71 -17.58
CA HIS A 289 -8.07 -7.69 -18.62
C HIS A 289 -6.67 -7.08 -18.61
N ILE A 290 -5.96 -7.18 -19.74
CA ILE A 290 -4.63 -6.58 -19.90
C ILE A 290 -4.79 -5.11 -20.24
N ILE A 291 -4.16 -4.24 -19.46
CA ILE A 291 -4.10 -2.79 -19.73
C ILE A 291 -2.86 -2.47 -20.59
N SER A 292 -1.70 -3.02 -20.23
CA SER A 292 -0.44 -2.74 -20.92
C SER A 292 0.52 -3.92 -20.88
N THR A 293 1.28 -4.09 -21.96
CA THR A 293 2.44 -4.98 -22.02
C THR A 293 3.63 -4.26 -22.65
N ALA A 294 4.83 -4.54 -22.17
CA ALA A 294 6.07 -4.00 -22.74
C ALA A 294 7.26 -4.93 -22.43
N PRO A 295 8.34 -4.89 -23.23
CA PRO A 295 9.59 -5.53 -22.84
C PRO A 295 10.09 -5.04 -21.46
N ALA A 296 10.91 -5.86 -20.80
CA ALA A 296 11.43 -5.53 -19.48
C ALA A 296 12.14 -4.16 -19.43
N GLY A 297 11.63 -3.25 -18.59
CA GLY A 297 12.18 -1.91 -18.42
C GLY A 297 11.79 -0.89 -19.51
N GLU A 298 11.01 -1.28 -20.52
CA GLU A 298 10.63 -0.41 -21.64
C GLU A 298 9.20 0.14 -21.55
N GLY A 299 8.48 -0.09 -20.45
CA GLY A 299 7.12 0.38 -20.27
C GLY A 299 6.67 0.46 -18.82
N PRO A 300 5.36 0.70 -18.60
CA PRO A 300 4.82 0.84 -17.26
C PRO A 300 4.93 -0.48 -16.49
N GLY A 301 5.47 -0.38 -15.28
CA GLY A 301 5.49 -1.43 -14.28
C GLY A 301 4.99 -0.86 -12.96
N ILE A 302 4.37 -1.69 -12.13
CA ILE A 302 3.95 -1.23 -10.81
C ILE A 302 5.17 -0.99 -9.91
N GLY A 303 5.03 -0.13 -8.90
CA GLY A 303 5.95 -0.08 -7.77
C GLY A 303 5.32 -0.68 -6.52
N LEU A 304 5.50 0.02 -5.41
CA LEU A 304 4.90 -0.31 -4.11
C LEU A 304 3.57 0.42 -3.87
N GLN A 305 3.15 1.27 -4.80
CA GLN A 305 1.88 1.97 -4.76
C GLN A 305 1.27 2.00 -6.16
N ILE A 306 -0.05 1.87 -6.21
CA ILE A 306 -0.88 2.10 -7.39
C ILE A 306 -1.91 3.16 -6.96
N ARG A 307 -2.09 4.20 -7.77
CA ARG A 307 -3.13 5.23 -7.53
C ARG A 307 -4.11 5.21 -8.68
N VAL A 308 -5.39 5.33 -8.34
CA VAL A 308 -6.51 5.28 -9.29
C VAL A 308 -7.36 6.51 -9.06
N HIS A 309 -7.51 7.35 -10.07
CA HIS A 309 -8.28 8.59 -9.98
C HIS A 309 -8.57 9.14 -11.37
N ASP A 310 -9.68 9.87 -11.53
CA ASP A 310 -9.97 10.63 -12.73
C ASP A 310 -9.08 11.89 -12.76
N LEU A 311 -7.99 11.86 -13.55
CA LEU A 311 -6.97 12.91 -13.53
C LEU A 311 -7.25 14.03 -14.55
N ASP A 312 -8.08 13.79 -15.55
CA ASP A 312 -8.42 14.76 -16.60
C ASP A 312 -9.88 15.24 -16.57
N GLY A 313 -10.70 14.67 -15.69
CA GLY A 313 -12.08 15.08 -15.42
C GLY A 313 -13.09 14.53 -16.41
N ASP A 314 -12.77 13.45 -17.13
CA ASP A 314 -13.65 12.84 -18.12
C ASP A 314 -14.66 11.83 -17.53
N GLY A 315 -14.54 11.53 -16.23
CA GLY A 315 -15.39 10.59 -15.50
C GLY A 315 -14.92 9.14 -15.53
N LEU A 316 -13.78 8.84 -16.16
CA LEU A 316 -13.10 7.54 -16.15
C LEU A 316 -11.85 7.64 -15.28
N LYS A 317 -11.57 6.60 -14.49
CA LYS A 317 -10.39 6.64 -13.62
C LYS A 317 -9.15 6.21 -14.39
N ASP A 318 -8.11 7.02 -14.29
CA ASP A 318 -6.75 6.74 -14.75
C ASP A 318 -5.95 5.98 -13.69
N ILE A 319 -4.84 5.37 -14.10
CA ILE A 319 -3.94 4.65 -13.20
C ILE A 319 -2.55 5.29 -13.20
N VAL A 320 -2.01 5.59 -12.02
CA VAL A 320 -0.62 6.03 -11.85
C VAL A 320 0.20 4.92 -11.20
N VAL A 321 1.32 4.57 -11.85
CA VAL A 321 2.26 3.53 -11.39
C VAL A 321 3.68 4.10 -11.29
N PRO A 322 4.11 4.57 -10.11
CA PRO A 322 5.50 4.92 -9.86
C PRO A 322 6.32 3.65 -9.59
N GLY A 323 7.47 3.50 -10.24
CA GLY A 323 8.37 2.37 -10.00
C GLY A 323 9.77 2.57 -10.61
N LYS A 324 10.59 1.51 -10.58
CA LYS A 324 11.96 1.55 -11.13
C LYS A 324 12.00 1.77 -12.66
N SER A 325 10.91 1.47 -13.38
CA SER A 325 10.78 1.78 -14.81
C SER A 325 10.33 3.23 -15.07
N GLY A 326 10.15 4.06 -14.04
CA GLY A 326 9.65 5.43 -14.12
C GLY A 326 8.30 5.62 -13.44
N THR A 327 7.77 6.84 -13.51
CA THR A 327 6.40 7.15 -13.10
C THR A 327 5.55 7.28 -14.35
N HIS A 328 4.56 6.39 -14.48
CA HIS A 328 3.70 6.32 -15.66
C HIS A 328 2.26 6.64 -15.27
N ILE A 329 1.56 7.35 -16.16
CA ILE A 329 0.11 7.51 -16.12
C ILE A 329 -0.45 6.66 -17.27
N LEU A 330 -1.39 5.78 -16.96
CA LEU A 330 -2.18 5.04 -17.94
C LEU A 330 -3.53 5.73 -18.04
N TRP A 331 -3.72 6.46 -19.14
CA TRP A 331 -4.94 7.20 -19.43
C TRP A 331 -6.07 6.26 -19.85
N ASN A 332 -7.23 6.43 -19.24
CA ASN A 332 -8.40 5.60 -19.51
C ASN A 332 -9.29 6.23 -20.58
N GLU A 333 -9.16 5.78 -21.83
CA GLU A 333 -9.99 6.28 -22.94
C GLU A 333 -11.33 5.52 -23.11
N GLY A 334 -11.70 4.65 -22.15
CA GLY A 334 -12.96 3.88 -22.15
C GLY A 334 -13.08 2.81 -23.24
N LYS A 335 -11.96 2.21 -23.66
CA LYS A 335 -11.89 1.26 -24.79
C LYS A 335 -11.51 -0.15 -24.39
#